data_AF-A0A9P6EM73-F1
#
_entry.id   AF-A0A9P6EM73-F1
#
_cell.length_a   1.000
_cell.length_b   1.000
_cell.length_c   1.000
_cell.angle_alpha   90.00
_cell.angle_beta   90.00
_cell.angle_gamma   90.00
#
_symmetry.space_group_name_H-M   'P 1'
#
loop_
_entity.id
_entity.type
_entity.pdbx_description
1 polymer ?
#
loop_
_entity_poly.entity_id
_entity_poly.type
_entity_poly.pdbx_seq_one_letter_code
_entity_poly.pdbx_strand_id
1 'polypeptide(L)'
;MSQWVLIILSAALTSFTLPSYVNAYTWSIQQSPKQCGDMTVSVSGDGGKPPYRVLITPYGSPPWANTTEVRESFEQAFPGMDKEVTFKLKYPAQSQFVAVVSDASGFASGGTSIPIQVENSDDSSCFDASKQIVLFPWTFSTDPESRLVGCVNSRVYWNSNDNYLAKGTPKFQGIIPGGQSFDVPQNNSNITSIEGYGIGFDWKPSLRDGTTIILVGGDDRGNGTGGFMQFLVTQGNFPDRSCLNDNSPSSTPGTPAGGVATGAVHNGGPGTHGPNVGAIVGGVLGGVGFIIIALLLLWWWKRKQRQHQMRAPRQIWLEADDDAEQTGERRRSNFVAGSNSASTTGLTGQQLWNSNGSGPSRDSGWRSSDSGTTTPDPFILGVHPPTSNNSSRGDITSSTLSPTSTRRKGPLRPPEPSPVINIIQHQDAGTSRPSNAPPAQTIELPPAYASLGGRREQQPVGAPGRRPAPKGTGILNPSNGTS
;
A
#
# COMPACT_ATOMS: atom_id res chain seq x y z
N MET A 1 -23.46 -21.10 51.16
CA MET A 1 -23.16 -21.85 49.91
C MET A 1 -23.53 -21.11 48.61
N SER A 2 -24.16 -19.92 48.64
CA SER A 2 -24.71 -19.27 47.43
C SER A 2 -23.69 -18.42 46.62
N GLN A 3 -22.65 -17.86 47.23
CA GLN A 3 -21.76 -16.90 46.56
C GLN A 3 -20.61 -17.54 45.75
N TRP A 4 -20.24 -18.78 46.07
CA TRP A 4 -19.14 -19.49 45.37
C TRP A 4 -19.59 -20.09 44.04
N VAL A 5 -20.88 -20.40 43.87
CA VAL A 5 -21.43 -20.95 42.62
C VAL A 5 -21.48 -19.88 41.53
N LEU A 6 -21.77 -18.62 41.88
CA LEU A 6 -21.79 -17.50 40.94
C LEU A 6 -20.39 -17.12 40.40
N ILE A 7 -19.33 -17.28 41.20
CA ILE A 7 -17.94 -17.03 40.76
C ILE A 7 -17.45 -18.14 39.81
N ILE A 8 -17.87 -19.39 40.04
CA ILE A 8 -17.52 -20.51 39.15
C ILE A 8 -18.28 -20.40 37.81
N LEU A 9 -19.54 -19.95 37.83
CA LEU A 9 -20.31 -19.75 36.60
C LEU A 9 -19.78 -18.57 35.75
N SER A 10 -19.25 -17.51 36.38
CA SER A 10 -18.67 -16.36 35.66
C SER A 10 -17.26 -16.64 35.13
N ALA A 11 -16.47 -17.50 35.79
CA ALA A 11 -15.18 -17.96 35.25
C ALA A 11 -15.32 -18.98 34.09
N ALA A 12 -16.42 -19.74 34.06
CA ALA A 12 -16.70 -20.68 32.97
C ALA A 12 -17.17 -19.99 31.68
N LEU A 13 -17.81 -18.82 31.76
CA LEU A 13 -18.33 -18.10 30.59
C LEU A 13 -17.27 -17.24 29.87
N THR A 14 -16.14 -16.93 30.50
CA THR A 14 -15.05 -16.14 29.89
C THR A 14 -14.02 -16.97 29.12
N SER A 15 -14.17 -18.30 29.03
CA SER A 15 -13.14 -19.21 28.46
C SER A 15 -13.46 -19.76 27.06
N PHE A 16 -14.48 -19.25 26.35
CA PHE A 16 -14.88 -19.77 25.03
C PHE A 16 -14.86 -18.74 23.88
N THR A 17 -14.14 -17.63 24.02
CA THR A 17 -13.65 -16.88 22.86
C THR A 17 -12.29 -17.41 22.45
N LEU A 18 -12.25 -18.67 22.00
CA LEU A 18 -11.09 -19.16 21.27
C LEU A 18 -10.87 -18.18 20.10
N PRO A 19 -9.67 -17.60 19.96
CA PRO A 19 -9.39 -16.72 18.83
C PRO A 19 -9.72 -17.53 17.58
N SER A 20 -10.70 -17.05 16.81
CA SER A 20 -11.00 -17.63 15.52
C SER A 20 -9.67 -17.58 14.76
N TYR A 21 -9.05 -18.74 14.56
CA TYR A 21 -7.89 -18.83 13.69
C TYR A 21 -8.38 -18.29 12.36
N VAL A 22 -7.95 -17.06 12.03
CA VAL A 22 -8.17 -16.51 10.71
C VAL A 22 -7.37 -17.43 9.81
N ASN A 23 -8.07 -18.40 9.21
CA ASN A 23 -7.47 -19.22 8.18
C ASN A 23 -7.15 -18.23 7.06
N ALA A 24 -5.89 -17.82 7.00
CA ALA A 24 -5.34 -17.04 5.91
C ALA A 24 -4.78 -18.02 4.89
N TYR A 25 -4.81 -17.61 3.62
CA TYR A 25 -4.02 -18.25 2.59
C TYR A 25 -2.89 -17.30 2.19
N THR A 26 -1.85 -17.87 1.62
CA THR A 26 -0.73 -17.13 1.04
C THR A 26 -0.60 -17.53 -0.41
N TRP A 27 0.09 -16.72 -1.20
CA TRP A 27 0.39 -17.05 -2.58
C TRP A 27 1.80 -16.61 -2.93
N SER A 28 2.35 -17.25 -3.95
CA SER A 28 3.70 -17.01 -4.44
C SER A 28 3.77 -17.17 -5.94
N ILE A 29 4.72 -16.47 -6.55
CA ILE A 29 5.11 -16.69 -7.94
C ILE A 29 6.23 -17.73 -7.91
N GLN A 30 6.05 -18.83 -8.65
CA GLN A 30 6.96 -19.99 -8.57
C GLN A 30 8.34 -19.73 -9.19
N GLN A 31 8.45 -18.77 -10.10
CA GLN A 31 9.68 -18.43 -10.82
C GLN A 31 9.76 -16.93 -11.10
N SER A 32 10.98 -16.39 -11.22
CA SER A 32 11.16 -15.01 -11.66
C SER A 32 10.45 -14.79 -13.01
N PRO A 33 9.54 -13.81 -13.12
CA PRO A 33 8.83 -13.57 -14.36
C PRO A 33 9.80 -13.13 -15.46
N LYS A 34 9.70 -13.75 -16.63
CA LYS A 34 10.51 -13.41 -17.81
C LYS A 34 9.64 -12.78 -18.88
N GLN A 35 10.24 -11.91 -19.69
CA GLN A 35 9.59 -11.35 -20.86
C GLN A 35 9.03 -12.46 -21.76
N CYS A 36 7.74 -12.36 -22.11
CA CYS A 36 7.05 -13.37 -22.92
C CYS A 36 7.19 -14.81 -22.38
N GLY A 37 7.53 -14.99 -21.10
CA GLY A 37 7.65 -16.29 -20.48
C GLY A 37 6.33 -16.74 -19.86
N ASP A 38 6.22 -18.04 -19.60
CA ASP A 38 5.17 -18.55 -18.76
C ASP A 38 5.42 -18.14 -17.30
N MET A 39 4.37 -17.66 -16.65
CA MET A 39 4.36 -17.26 -15.25
C MET A 39 3.33 -18.10 -14.51
N THR A 40 3.78 -18.71 -13.42
CA THR A 40 2.96 -19.59 -12.58
C THR A 40 2.73 -18.95 -11.22
N VAL A 41 1.46 -18.78 -10.86
CA VAL A 41 1.02 -18.27 -9.56
C VAL A 41 0.36 -19.42 -8.80
N SER A 42 0.79 -19.65 -7.57
CA SER A 42 0.25 -20.70 -6.71
C SER A 42 -0.25 -20.13 -5.39
N VAL A 43 -1.35 -20.67 -4.90
CA VAL A 43 -1.96 -20.40 -3.60
C VAL A 43 -1.66 -21.57 -2.65
N SER A 44 -1.28 -21.26 -1.42
CA SER A 44 -1.06 -22.23 -0.34
C SER A 44 -1.86 -21.88 0.90
N GLY A 45 -2.18 -22.89 1.70
CA GLY A 45 -3.06 -22.77 2.87
C GLY A 45 -4.52 -23.06 2.55
N ASP A 46 -5.35 -23.11 3.60
CA ASP A 46 -6.77 -23.53 3.53
C ASP A 46 -7.74 -22.40 3.89
N GLY A 47 -7.22 -21.18 4.03
CA GLY A 47 -8.03 -19.99 4.32
C GLY A 47 -8.78 -19.43 3.13
N GLY A 48 -8.32 -19.70 1.92
CA GLY A 48 -8.89 -19.16 0.70
C GLY A 48 -10.13 -19.93 0.26
N LYS A 49 -11.07 -19.21 -0.36
CA LYS A 49 -12.30 -19.75 -0.92
C LYS A 49 -12.27 -19.58 -2.43
N PRO A 50 -12.03 -20.64 -3.23
CA PRO A 50 -12.11 -20.53 -4.69
C PRO A 50 -13.51 -20.07 -5.15
N PRO A 51 -13.64 -19.52 -6.38
CA PRO A 51 -12.60 -19.40 -7.40
C PRO A 51 -11.56 -18.33 -7.10
N TYR A 52 -10.28 -18.65 -7.33
CA TYR A 52 -9.18 -17.69 -7.22
C TYR A 52 -8.99 -16.92 -8.52
N ARG A 53 -8.50 -15.68 -8.42
CA ARG A 53 -8.20 -14.81 -9.55
C ARG A 53 -6.94 -14.02 -9.23
N VAL A 54 -6.08 -13.80 -10.22
CA VAL A 54 -4.92 -12.92 -10.12
C VAL A 54 -5.05 -11.77 -11.11
N LEU A 55 -5.01 -10.54 -10.61
CA LEU A 55 -4.93 -9.33 -11.43
C LEU A 55 -3.46 -8.92 -11.53
N ILE A 56 -2.96 -8.82 -12.75
CA ILE A 56 -1.63 -8.29 -13.07
C ILE A 56 -1.81 -6.87 -13.59
N THR A 57 -1.08 -5.91 -13.03
CA THR A 57 -1.20 -4.48 -13.39
C THR A 57 0.18 -3.86 -13.55
N PRO A 58 0.43 -3.05 -14.59
CA PRO A 58 1.73 -2.42 -14.77
C PRO A 58 2.08 -1.44 -13.66
N TYR A 59 3.37 -1.31 -13.37
CA TYR A 59 3.88 -0.36 -12.38
C TYR A 59 5.12 0.37 -12.89
N GLY A 60 5.24 1.65 -12.54
CA GLY A 60 6.36 2.49 -12.94
C GLY A 60 6.31 2.91 -14.41
N SER A 61 7.32 3.66 -14.84
CA SER A 61 7.39 4.17 -16.21
C SER A 61 7.54 3.04 -17.24
N PRO A 62 7.01 3.22 -18.48
CA PRO A 62 7.29 2.31 -19.58
C PRO A 62 8.80 2.20 -19.83
N PRO A 63 9.32 1.04 -20.23
CA PRO A 63 10.76 0.85 -20.39
C PRO A 63 11.35 1.55 -21.62
N TRP A 64 10.54 2.13 -22.52
CA TRP A 64 11.02 2.78 -23.74
C TRP A 64 10.97 4.31 -23.68
N ALA A 65 11.91 4.93 -24.41
CA ALA A 65 12.14 6.38 -24.42
C ALA A 65 10.96 7.20 -24.98
N ASN A 66 10.10 6.60 -25.80
CA ASN A 66 8.94 7.27 -26.40
C ASN A 66 7.68 7.22 -25.51
N THR A 67 7.82 6.84 -24.23
CA THR A 67 6.70 6.72 -23.27
C THR A 67 5.57 5.79 -23.73
N THR A 68 5.85 4.92 -24.72
CA THR A 68 4.86 4.01 -25.25
C THR A 68 4.58 2.92 -24.24
N GLU A 69 3.36 2.92 -23.69
CA GLU A 69 2.89 1.86 -22.82
C GLU A 69 2.39 0.69 -23.68
N VAL A 70 3.01 -0.48 -23.49
CA VAL A 70 2.58 -1.74 -24.12
C VAL A 70 2.24 -2.82 -23.09
N ARG A 71 2.21 -2.47 -21.81
CA ARG A 71 1.77 -3.38 -20.75
C ARG A 71 0.28 -3.19 -20.54
N GLU A 72 -0.44 -4.29 -20.49
CA GLU A 72 -1.87 -4.31 -20.24
C GLU A 72 -2.15 -4.82 -18.82
N SER A 73 -3.13 -4.23 -18.14
CA SER A 73 -3.70 -4.81 -16.94
C SER A 73 -4.66 -5.92 -17.33
N PHE A 74 -4.45 -7.13 -16.81
CA PHE A 74 -5.34 -8.25 -17.11
C PHE A 74 -5.55 -9.14 -15.90
N GLU A 75 -6.70 -9.80 -15.89
CA GLU A 75 -7.11 -10.70 -14.81
C GLU A 75 -7.14 -12.14 -15.32
N GLN A 76 -6.44 -13.02 -14.62
CA GLN A 76 -6.40 -14.44 -14.92
C GLN A 76 -7.15 -15.21 -13.83
N ALA A 77 -8.19 -15.92 -14.22
CA ALA A 77 -8.91 -16.84 -13.33
C ALA A 77 -8.15 -18.17 -13.20
N PHE A 78 -8.17 -18.72 -11.99
CA PHE A 78 -7.70 -20.07 -11.73
C PHE A 78 -8.76 -21.07 -12.23
N PRO A 79 -8.36 -22.22 -12.81
CA PRO A 79 -9.33 -23.20 -13.28
C PRO A 79 -10.13 -23.82 -12.12
N GLY A 80 -11.43 -23.54 -12.05
CA GLY A 80 -12.33 -24.15 -11.07
C GLY A 80 -11.91 -23.94 -9.61
N MET A 81 -11.46 -25.03 -8.97
CA MET A 81 -11.04 -25.06 -7.57
C MET A 81 -9.52 -25.13 -7.41
N ASP A 82 -8.77 -25.05 -8.52
CA ASP A 82 -7.33 -25.19 -8.52
C ASP A 82 -6.66 -24.05 -7.75
N LYS A 83 -5.56 -24.38 -7.08
CA LYS A 83 -4.72 -23.44 -6.35
C LYS A 83 -3.53 -22.97 -7.17
N GLU A 84 -3.48 -23.27 -8.46
CA GLU A 84 -2.38 -22.89 -9.34
C GLU A 84 -2.90 -22.43 -10.70
N VAL A 85 -2.26 -21.41 -11.28
CA VAL A 85 -2.54 -20.98 -12.64
C VAL A 85 -1.24 -20.60 -13.35
N THR A 86 -1.12 -21.00 -14.61
CA THR A 86 0.00 -20.65 -15.49
C THR A 86 -0.52 -19.90 -16.70
N PHE A 87 0.12 -18.78 -17.04
CA PHE A 87 -0.23 -17.96 -18.20
C PHE A 87 1.01 -17.27 -18.77
N LYS A 88 0.95 -16.89 -20.06
CA LYS A 88 2.05 -16.19 -20.74
C LYS A 88 2.06 -14.71 -20.35
N LEU A 89 3.13 -14.23 -19.71
CA LEU A 89 3.27 -12.83 -19.31
C LEU A 89 3.71 -11.96 -20.50
N LYS A 90 2.80 -11.10 -20.97
CA LYS A 90 3.03 -10.23 -22.15
C LYS A 90 3.73 -8.91 -21.81
N TYR A 91 4.74 -8.95 -20.95
CA TYR A 91 5.41 -7.74 -20.47
C TYR A 91 6.85 -7.71 -21.01
N PRO A 92 7.35 -6.54 -21.42
CA PRO A 92 8.74 -6.37 -21.81
C PRO A 92 9.69 -6.58 -20.63
N ALA A 93 10.91 -6.99 -20.91
CA ALA A 93 11.96 -7.04 -19.91
C ALA A 93 12.26 -5.64 -19.37
N GLN A 94 12.85 -5.60 -18.19
CA GLN A 94 13.16 -4.35 -17.46
C GLN A 94 11.93 -3.53 -17.04
N SER A 95 10.71 -4.00 -17.33
CA SER A 95 9.50 -3.41 -16.77
C SER A 95 9.12 -4.02 -15.42
N GLN A 96 8.15 -3.39 -14.76
CA GLN A 96 7.60 -3.83 -13.49
C GLN A 96 6.09 -4.00 -13.55
N PHE A 97 5.57 -4.87 -12.68
CA PHE A 97 4.15 -5.05 -12.47
C PHE A 97 3.86 -5.32 -10.99
N VAL A 98 2.60 -5.15 -10.61
CA VAL A 98 2.06 -5.56 -9.31
C VAL A 98 1.00 -6.62 -9.55
N ALA A 99 0.95 -7.62 -8.67
CA ALA A 99 -0.01 -8.70 -8.71
C ALA A 99 -0.90 -8.68 -7.47
N VAL A 100 -2.20 -8.85 -7.68
CA VAL A 100 -3.23 -8.89 -6.62
C VAL A 100 -3.98 -10.21 -6.75
N VAL A 101 -3.97 -11.01 -5.69
CA VAL A 101 -4.74 -12.28 -5.67
C VAL A 101 -6.01 -12.08 -4.88
N SER A 102 -7.11 -12.52 -5.49
CA SER A 102 -8.46 -12.48 -4.95
C SER A 102 -9.06 -13.88 -4.92
N ASP A 103 -10.10 -14.06 -4.13
CA ASP A 103 -10.87 -15.28 -4.04
C ASP A 103 -12.38 -14.92 -3.92
N ALA A 104 -13.24 -15.89 -3.63
CA ALA A 104 -14.68 -15.65 -3.49
C ALA A 104 -15.06 -14.74 -2.32
N SER A 105 -14.14 -14.43 -1.39
CA SER A 105 -14.41 -13.50 -0.29
C SER A 105 -14.33 -12.03 -0.70
N GLY A 106 -13.69 -11.72 -1.84
CA GLY A 106 -13.63 -10.37 -2.37
C GLY A 106 -12.29 -10.05 -3.05
N PHE A 107 -12.22 -8.83 -3.59
CA PHE A 107 -11.02 -8.31 -4.22
C PHE A 107 -9.87 -8.20 -3.21
N ALA A 108 -8.68 -8.60 -3.64
CA ALA A 108 -7.44 -8.55 -2.88
C ALA A 108 -7.42 -9.31 -1.54
N SER A 109 -8.31 -10.29 -1.35
CA SER A 109 -8.34 -11.12 -0.14
C SER A 109 -7.03 -11.88 0.12
N GLY A 110 -6.24 -12.15 -0.92
CA GLY A 110 -4.92 -12.78 -0.84
C GLY A 110 -3.77 -11.78 -0.68
N GLY A 111 -4.06 -10.49 -0.68
CA GLY A 111 -3.09 -9.41 -0.59
C GLY A 111 -2.49 -8.99 -1.93
N THR A 112 -1.56 -8.04 -1.85
CA THR A 112 -0.93 -7.34 -2.99
C THR A 112 0.57 -7.49 -2.92
N SER A 113 1.21 -7.76 -4.06
CA SER A 113 2.66 -7.83 -4.12
C SER A 113 3.32 -6.46 -4.09
N ILE A 114 4.61 -6.43 -3.78
CA ILE A 114 5.48 -5.32 -4.21
C ILE A 114 5.59 -5.31 -5.74
N PRO A 115 6.13 -4.23 -6.33
CA PRO A 115 6.53 -4.23 -7.73
C PRO A 115 7.51 -5.38 -8.00
N ILE A 116 7.18 -6.20 -8.99
CA ILE A 116 7.98 -7.34 -9.44
C ILE A 116 8.62 -6.99 -10.77
N GLN A 117 9.92 -7.23 -10.87
CA GLN A 117 10.72 -6.98 -12.06
C GLN A 117 10.53 -8.09 -13.09
N VAL A 118 10.34 -7.73 -14.36
CA VAL A 118 10.35 -8.67 -15.48
C VAL A 118 11.79 -8.84 -15.96
N GLU A 119 12.28 -10.08 -15.94
CA GLU A 119 13.61 -10.46 -16.39
C GLU A 119 13.70 -10.54 -17.93
N ASN A 120 14.93 -10.44 -18.43
CA ASN A 120 15.22 -10.61 -19.85
C ASN A 120 14.87 -12.02 -20.34
N SER A 121 14.45 -12.09 -21.60
CA SER A 121 14.17 -13.32 -22.35
C SER A 121 14.59 -13.12 -23.79
N ASP A 122 14.86 -14.22 -24.49
CA ASP A 122 15.11 -14.21 -25.93
C ASP A 122 13.80 -14.16 -26.74
N ASP A 123 12.63 -14.27 -26.08
CA ASP A 123 11.30 -14.12 -26.69
C ASP A 123 10.75 -12.69 -26.52
N SER A 124 10.48 -12.01 -27.63
CA SER A 124 9.78 -10.72 -27.69
C SER A 124 8.51 -10.77 -28.54
N SER A 125 8.04 -11.96 -28.90
CA SER A 125 6.96 -12.13 -29.88
C SER A 125 5.56 -11.87 -29.32
N CYS A 126 5.44 -11.66 -28.00
CA CYS A 126 4.16 -11.60 -27.31
C CYS A 126 3.59 -10.17 -27.14
N PHE A 127 4.36 -9.15 -27.52
CA PHE A 127 3.93 -7.76 -27.59
C PHE A 127 4.59 -7.07 -28.79
N ASP A 128 4.02 -5.96 -29.24
CA ASP A 128 4.53 -5.18 -30.36
C ASP A 128 5.01 -3.82 -29.82
N ALA A 129 6.33 -3.66 -29.66
CA ALA A 129 6.93 -2.43 -29.13
C ALA A 129 6.66 -1.19 -30.01
N SER A 130 6.27 -1.38 -31.28
CA SER A 130 5.94 -0.28 -32.19
C SER A 130 4.49 0.18 -32.08
N LYS A 131 3.62 -0.66 -31.49
CA LYS A 131 2.22 -0.33 -31.26
C LYS A 131 2.05 0.03 -29.80
N GLN A 132 1.79 1.31 -29.55
CA GLN A 132 1.21 1.70 -28.28
C GLN A 132 -0.07 0.91 -28.06
N ILE A 133 -0.25 0.32 -26.87
CA ILE A 133 -1.55 -0.22 -26.48
C ILE A 133 -2.44 1.00 -26.25
N VAL A 134 -2.96 1.55 -27.35
CA VAL A 134 -3.92 2.66 -27.37
C VAL A 134 -5.33 2.16 -27.11
N LEU A 135 -5.55 0.84 -27.04
CA LEU A 135 -6.88 0.28 -27.13
C LEU A 135 -7.14 -0.67 -25.98
N PHE A 136 -7.01 -0.15 -24.75
CA PHE A 136 -7.95 -0.63 -23.73
C PHE A 136 -9.35 -0.50 -24.33
N PRO A 137 -10.21 -1.52 -24.19
CA PRO A 137 -11.55 -1.48 -24.79
C PRO A 137 -12.36 -0.24 -24.41
N TRP A 138 -12.01 0.40 -23.29
CA TRP A 138 -12.45 1.73 -22.89
C TRP A 138 -11.37 2.34 -21.98
N THR A 139 -11.45 3.64 -21.73
CA THR A 139 -10.52 4.34 -20.83
C THR A 139 -11.28 5.23 -19.87
N PHE A 140 -10.66 5.53 -18.75
CA PHE A 140 -11.15 6.50 -17.78
C PHE A 140 -10.11 7.59 -17.52
N SER A 141 -10.55 8.63 -16.84
CA SER A 141 -9.73 9.76 -16.44
C SER A 141 -10.18 10.26 -15.07
N THR A 142 -9.37 11.13 -14.47
CA THR A 142 -9.69 11.78 -13.20
C THR A 142 -9.79 13.28 -13.37
N ASP A 143 -10.59 13.94 -12.54
CA ASP A 143 -10.57 15.39 -12.36
C ASP A 143 -10.28 15.69 -10.88
N PRO A 144 -9.18 16.40 -10.54
CA PRO A 144 -8.17 16.94 -11.45
C PRO A 144 -7.39 15.87 -12.24
N GLU A 145 -6.98 16.21 -13.46
CA GLU A 145 -6.28 15.26 -14.34
C GLU A 145 -4.94 14.82 -13.74
N SER A 146 -4.69 13.50 -13.76
CA SER A 146 -3.44 12.89 -13.31
C SER A 146 -3.03 13.23 -11.88
N ARG A 147 -3.98 13.68 -11.05
CA ARG A 147 -3.74 14.02 -9.65
C ARG A 147 -4.81 13.42 -8.77
N LEU A 148 -4.37 12.85 -7.66
CA LEU A 148 -5.26 12.40 -6.61
C LEU A 148 -4.87 13.09 -5.30
N VAL A 149 -5.84 13.71 -4.66
CA VAL A 149 -5.66 14.45 -3.41
C VAL A 149 -6.40 13.72 -2.30
N GLY A 150 -5.67 13.37 -1.23
CA GLY A 150 -6.26 12.69 -0.08
C GLY A 150 -7.39 13.51 0.54
N CYS A 151 -8.51 12.86 0.88
CA CYS A 151 -9.68 13.51 1.46
C CYS A 151 -10.24 14.73 0.69
N VAL A 152 -10.09 14.77 -0.62
CA VAL A 152 -10.75 15.77 -1.47
C VAL A 152 -11.51 15.03 -2.56
N ASN A 153 -12.74 15.48 -2.87
CA ASN A 153 -13.50 14.87 -3.96
C ASN A 153 -12.70 15.00 -5.27
N SER A 154 -12.44 13.85 -5.89
CA SER A 154 -11.88 13.74 -7.22
C SER A 154 -12.89 12.99 -8.06
N ARG A 155 -13.18 13.47 -9.27
CA ARG A 155 -14.12 12.78 -10.15
C ARG A 155 -13.38 11.70 -10.92
N VAL A 156 -13.93 10.49 -10.94
CA VAL A 156 -13.49 9.43 -11.86
C VAL A 156 -14.54 9.32 -12.96
N TYR A 157 -14.13 9.46 -14.21
CA TYR A 157 -15.05 9.52 -15.33
C TYR A 157 -14.52 8.80 -16.56
N TRP A 158 -15.42 8.41 -17.45
CA TRP A 158 -15.11 7.75 -18.71
C TRP A 158 -16.02 8.26 -19.81
N ASN A 159 -15.56 8.04 -21.05
CA ASN A 159 -16.29 8.48 -22.21
C ASN A 159 -17.52 7.58 -22.45
N SER A 160 -18.64 8.19 -22.84
CA SER A 160 -19.87 7.52 -23.25
C SER A 160 -19.95 7.25 -24.76
N ASN A 161 -18.93 7.61 -25.54
CA ASN A 161 -18.94 7.43 -26.98
C ASN A 161 -18.86 5.94 -27.38
N ASP A 162 -19.68 5.53 -28.35
CA ASP A 162 -19.99 4.13 -28.68
C ASP A 162 -18.77 3.21 -28.93
N ASN A 163 -17.67 3.73 -29.48
CA ASN A 163 -16.51 2.92 -29.83
C ASN A 163 -15.63 2.52 -28.63
N TYR A 164 -15.76 3.21 -27.50
CA TYR A 164 -14.95 3.02 -26.29
C TYR A 164 -15.82 2.89 -25.06
N LEU A 165 -17.00 2.29 -25.22
CA LEU A 165 -17.95 2.16 -24.12
C LEU A 165 -17.56 0.99 -23.21
N ALA A 166 -17.58 1.26 -21.90
CA ALA A 166 -17.56 0.20 -20.91
C ALA A 166 -18.76 -0.72 -21.10
N LYS A 167 -18.54 -2.04 -21.06
CA LYS A 167 -19.61 -3.03 -21.21
C LYS A 167 -20.17 -3.37 -19.84
N GLY A 168 -21.46 -3.09 -19.65
CA GLY A 168 -22.13 -3.36 -18.39
C GLY A 168 -21.81 -2.30 -17.33
N THR A 169 -21.48 -2.72 -16.11
CA THR A 169 -21.22 -1.79 -15.00
C THR A 169 -19.72 -1.59 -14.78
N PRO A 170 -19.18 -0.38 -14.96
CA PRO A 170 -17.79 -0.07 -14.64
C PRO A 170 -17.44 -0.39 -13.19
N LYS A 171 -16.22 -0.86 -12.98
CA LYS A 171 -15.61 -1.23 -11.70
C LYS A 171 -14.25 -0.57 -11.59
N PHE A 172 -13.92 -0.07 -10.41
CA PHE A 172 -12.64 0.58 -10.17
C PHE A 172 -12.00 -0.02 -8.93
N GLN A 173 -10.70 -0.31 -9.00
CA GLN A 173 -9.92 -0.83 -7.90
C GLN A 173 -8.73 0.08 -7.60
N GLY A 174 -8.48 0.32 -6.32
CA GLY A 174 -7.26 0.96 -5.84
C GLY A 174 -6.25 -0.10 -5.41
N ILE A 175 -5.05 -0.05 -5.95
CA ILE A 175 -3.95 -0.97 -5.64
C ILE A 175 -2.80 -0.19 -5.01
N ILE A 176 -2.43 -0.54 -3.78
CA ILE A 176 -1.22 -0.01 -3.12
C ILE A 176 -0.13 -1.09 -3.22
N PRO A 177 0.94 -0.87 -4.00
CA PRO A 177 2.03 -1.84 -4.11
C PRO A 177 2.63 -2.17 -2.73
N GLY A 178 2.72 -3.47 -2.41
CA GLY A 178 3.17 -3.96 -1.11
C GLY A 178 2.25 -3.59 0.06
N GLY A 179 1.00 -3.23 -0.22
CA GLY A 179 0.03 -2.76 0.75
C GLY A 179 -1.36 -3.33 0.56
N GLN A 180 -2.35 -2.54 0.97
CA GLN A 180 -3.75 -2.89 0.85
C GLN A 180 -4.32 -2.48 -0.51
N SER A 181 -5.00 -3.40 -1.17
CA SER A 181 -5.82 -3.10 -2.35
C SER A 181 -7.30 -3.17 -1.97
N PHE A 182 -8.14 -2.39 -2.64
CA PHE A 182 -9.54 -2.20 -2.27
C PHE A 182 -10.40 -1.85 -3.48
N ASP A 183 -11.69 -2.16 -3.40
CA ASP A 183 -12.68 -1.68 -4.36
C ASP A 183 -12.96 -0.20 -4.11
N VAL A 184 -12.94 0.61 -5.17
CA VAL A 184 -13.34 2.02 -5.09
C VAL A 184 -14.87 2.08 -4.99
N PRO A 185 -15.43 2.71 -3.94
CA PRO A 185 -16.86 2.72 -3.72
C PRO A 185 -17.55 3.54 -4.81
N GLN A 186 -18.29 2.84 -5.66
CA GLN A 186 -19.20 3.43 -6.63
C GLN A 186 -20.60 3.38 -6.05
N ASN A 187 -21.14 4.53 -5.68
CA ASN A 187 -22.56 4.61 -5.38
C ASN A 187 -23.29 4.84 -6.70
N ASN A 188 -24.11 3.89 -7.15
CA ASN A 188 -24.86 4.01 -8.40
C ASN A 188 -25.72 5.29 -8.45
N SER A 189 -26.18 5.77 -7.30
CA SER A 189 -26.93 7.03 -7.20
C SER A 189 -26.08 8.29 -7.46
N ASN A 190 -24.75 8.16 -7.42
CA ASN A 190 -23.79 9.26 -7.64
C ASN A 190 -23.17 9.24 -9.04
N ILE A 191 -23.56 8.29 -9.90
CA ILE A 191 -23.09 8.28 -11.29
C ILE A 191 -23.86 9.35 -12.05
N THR A 192 -23.14 10.38 -12.50
CA THR A 192 -23.69 11.52 -13.23
C THR A 192 -23.02 11.64 -14.59
N SER A 193 -23.77 12.13 -15.58
CA SER A 193 -23.20 12.56 -16.86
C SER A 193 -22.98 14.06 -16.81
N ILE A 194 -21.75 14.51 -17.06
CA ILE A 194 -21.39 15.93 -17.11
C ILE A 194 -20.83 16.21 -18.49
N GLU A 195 -21.37 17.24 -19.15
CA GLU A 195 -20.86 17.71 -20.44
C GLU A 195 -19.35 18.04 -20.34
N GLY A 196 -18.55 17.52 -21.26
CA GLY A 196 -17.09 17.64 -21.24
C GLY A 196 -16.34 16.59 -20.43
N TYR A 197 -16.97 15.99 -19.40
CA TYR A 197 -16.37 14.92 -18.58
C TYR A 197 -17.00 13.54 -18.81
N GLY A 198 -18.09 13.43 -19.56
CA GLY A 198 -18.78 12.14 -19.76
C GLY A 198 -19.41 11.58 -18.48
N ILE A 199 -19.52 10.26 -18.41
CA ILE A 199 -20.17 9.54 -17.31
C ILE A 199 -19.14 9.28 -16.22
N GLY A 200 -19.47 9.58 -14.97
CA GLY A 200 -18.53 9.41 -13.86
C GLY A 200 -19.17 9.60 -12.50
N PHE A 201 -18.36 9.49 -11.45
CA PHE A 201 -18.77 9.69 -10.07
C PHE A 201 -17.69 10.41 -9.28
N ASP A 202 -18.09 11.08 -8.21
CA ASP A 202 -17.15 11.73 -7.30
C ASP A 202 -16.67 10.74 -6.24
N TRP A 203 -15.36 10.66 -6.07
CA TRP A 203 -14.69 9.81 -5.10
C TRP A 203 -13.85 10.65 -4.14
N LYS A 204 -14.05 10.47 -2.84
CA LYS A 204 -13.22 11.06 -1.79
C LYS A 204 -12.24 9.98 -1.28
N PRO A 205 -10.99 9.92 -1.76
CA PRO A 205 -10.04 8.88 -1.39
C PRO A 205 -9.63 9.02 0.08
N SER A 206 -9.84 7.98 0.89
CA SER A 206 -9.39 7.88 2.27
C SER A 206 -7.94 7.40 2.39
N LEU A 207 -7.06 8.01 1.58
CA LEU A 207 -5.65 7.64 1.44
C LEU A 207 -4.73 8.69 2.06
N ARG A 208 -3.65 8.23 2.70
CA ARG A 208 -2.65 9.12 3.31
C ARG A 208 -1.77 9.75 2.23
N ASP A 209 -1.36 10.99 2.45
CA ASP A 209 -0.40 11.70 1.60
C ASP A 209 0.90 10.88 1.42
N GLY A 210 1.47 10.90 0.22
CA GLY A 210 2.67 10.13 -0.14
C GLY A 210 2.41 8.66 -0.50
N THR A 211 1.18 8.18 -0.37
CA THR A 211 0.83 6.82 -0.82
C THR A 211 0.86 6.76 -2.35
N THR A 212 1.61 5.81 -2.90
CA THR A 212 1.52 5.49 -4.33
C THR A 212 0.37 4.50 -4.54
N ILE A 213 -0.54 4.83 -5.45
CA ILE A 213 -1.63 3.94 -5.82
C ILE A 213 -1.67 3.71 -7.33
N ILE A 214 -2.22 2.57 -7.73
CA ILE A 214 -2.63 2.30 -9.10
C ILE A 214 -4.15 2.19 -9.08
N LEU A 215 -4.83 3.08 -9.80
CA LEU A 215 -6.26 2.98 -10.04
C LEU A 215 -6.45 2.14 -11.30
N VAL A 216 -7.20 1.06 -11.21
CA VAL A 216 -7.48 0.14 -12.33
C VAL A 216 -8.97 0.20 -12.65
N GLY A 217 -9.30 0.36 -13.93
CA GLY A 217 -10.66 0.33 -14.44
C GLY A 217 -10.98 -1.06 -15.01
N GLY A 218 -12.19 -1.55 -14.76
CA GLY A 218 -12.71 -2.80 -15.27
C GLY A 218 -14.20 -2.71 -15.54
N ASP A 219 -14.75 -3.71 -16.20
CA ASP A 219 -16.19 -3.80 -16.49
C ASP A 219 -16.62 -5.27 -16.47
N ASP A 220 -17.78 -5.61 -17.06
CA ASP A 220 -18.28 -7.00 -17.03
C ASP A 220 -17.37 -7.99 -17.80
N ARG A 221 -16.39 -7.48 -18.57
CA ARG A 221 -15.36 -8.32 -19.22
C ARG A 221 -14.21 -8.68 -18.28
N GLY A 222 -14.06 -7.99 -17.15
CA GLY A 222 -13.00 -8.25 -16.15
C GLY A 222 -12.30 -6.98 -15.66
N ASN A 223 -11.49 -7.14 -14.62
CA ASN A 223 -10.64 -6.06 -14.10
C ASN A 223 -9.48 -5.77 -15.06
N GLY A 224 -9.15 -4.49 -15.28
CA GLY A 224 -8.08 -4.05 -16.18
C GLY A 224 -8.53 -3.66 -17.58
N THR A 225 -9.78 -3.93 -17.96
CA THR A 225 -10.32 -3.64 -19.30
C THR A 225 -10.52 -2.15 -19.57
N GLY A 226 -10.54 -1.32 -18.53
CA GLY A 226 -10.59 0.14 -18.60
C GLY A 226 -9.23 0.81 -18.55
N GLY A 227 -8.15 0.03 -18.53
CA GLY A 227 -6.80 0.52 -18.32
C GLY A 227 -6.47 0.81 -16.85
N PHE A 228 -5.41 1.59 -16.64
CA PHE A 228 -4.91 1.93 -15.32
C PHE A 228 -4.28 3.32 -15.31
N MET A 229 -4.23 3.94 -14.14
CA MET A 229 -3.53 5.20 -13.87
C MET A 229 -2.75 5.08 -12.56
N GLN A 230 -1.50 5.52 -12.54
CA GLN A 230 -0.70 5.55 -11.33
C GLN A 230 -0.68 6.97 -10.74
N PHE A 231 -0.97 7.08 -9.45
CA PHE A 231 -0.96 8.36 -8.73
C PHE A 231 -0.02 8.30 -7.54
N LEU A 232 0.66 9.41 -7.28
CA LEU A 232 1.17 9.74 -5.97
C LEU A 232 0.13 10.60 -5.26
N VAL A 233 -0.45 10.11 -4.16
CA VAL A 233 -1.44 10.86 -3.40
C VAL A 233 -0.76 12.10 -2.82
N THR A 234 -1.26 13.29 -3.17
CA THR A 234 -0.71 14.56 -2.72
C THR A 234 -1.57 15.19 -1.64
N GLN A 235 -0.92 16.00 -0.80
CA GLN A 235 -1.61 16.87 0.12
C GLN A 235 -2.20 18.04 -0.67
N GLY A 236 -3.51 18.29 -0.53
CA GLY A 236 -4.16 19.43 -1.15
C GLY A 236 -3.69 20.76 -0.55
N ASN A 237 -4.03 21.89 -1.19
CA ASN A 237 -3.71 23.23 -0.67
C ASN A 237 -4.27 23.45 0.75
N PHE A 238 -5.40 22.80 1.06
CA PHE A 238 -6.02 22.76 2.37
C PHE A 238 -6.11 21.30 2.80
N PRO A 239 -5.14 20.80 3.59
CA PRO A 239 -5.11 19.39 3.96
C PRO A 239 -6.29 19.03 4.85
N ASP A 240 -7.23 18.29 4.27
CA ASP A 240 -8.29 17.63 5.02
C ASP A 240 -7.80 16.23 5.42
N ARG A 241 -7.97 15.86 6.68
CA ARG A 241 -7.70 14.50 7.19
C ARG A 241 -8.95 13.86 7.78
N SER A 242 -10.11 14.49 7.65
CA SER A 242 -11.38 14.04 8.24
C SER A 242 -11.84 12.68 7.72
N CYS A 243 -11.41 12.29 6.52
CA CYS A 243 -11.76 11.01 5.93
C CYS A 243 -10.75 9.89 6.24
N LEU A 244 -9.63 10.21 6.90
CA LEU A 244 -8.62 9.24 7.28
C LEU A 244 -8.93 8.64 8.65
N ASN A 245 -8.83 7.32 8.75
CA ASN A 245 -8.98 6.59 10.01
C ASN A 245 -8.08 5.34 10.01
N ASP A 246 -8.19 4.49 11.03
CA ASP A 246 -7.37 3.28 11.16
C ASP A 246 -7.69 2.21 10.09
N ASN A 247 -8.83 2.32 9.41
CA ASN A 247 -9.21 1.47 8.27
C ASN A 247 -8.80 2.08 6.92
N SER A 248 -8.16 3.25 6.90
CA SER A 248 -7.64 3.84 5.66
C SER A 248 -6.60 2.91 5.02
N PRO A 249 -6.76 2.55 3.74
CA PRO A 249 -5.79 1.72 3.05
C PRO A 249 -4.37 2.30 3.11
N SER A 250 -3.39 1.45 3.38
CA SER A 250 -1.99 1.85 3.51
C SER A 250 -1.01 0.76 3.04
N SER A 251 0.24 1.16 2.85
CA SER A 251 1.34 0.19 2.69
C SER A 251 1.48 -0.63 3.97
N THR A 252 1.55 -1.96 3.85
CA THR A 252 1.64 -2.84 5.02
C THR A 252 3.10 -2.98 5.44
N PRO A 253 3.44 -2.75 6.73
CA PRO A 253 4.74 -3.13 7.26
C PRO A 253 4.88 -4.66 7.25
N GLY A 254 5.86 -5.22 6.55
CA GLY A 254 6.14 -6.66 6.59
C GLY A 254 6.60 -7.24 5.25
N THR A 255 6.66 -8.57 5.18
CA THR A 255 6.91 -9.29 3.93
C THR A 255 5.66 -9.18 3.05
N PRO A 256 5.76 -8.58 1.86
CA PRO A 256 4.62 -8.42 0.98
C PRO A 256 4.08 -9.79 0.51
N ALA A 257 2.80 -9.82 0.15
CA ALA A 257 2.21 -11.00 -0.47
C ALA A 257 2.88 -11.30 -1.81
N GLY A 258 2.84 -12.55 -2.28
CA GLY A 258 3.34 -12.87 -3.62
C GLY A 258 4.85 -12.83 -3.79
N GLY A 259 5.63 -12.96 -2.72
CA GLY A 259 7.08 -13.12 -2.81
C GLY A 259 7.43 -14.20 -3.84
N VAL A 260 8.42 -13.91 -4.70
CA VAL A 260 8.95 -14.91 -5.63
C VAL A 260 9.50 -16.02 -4.75
N ALA A 261 9.00 -17.23 -4.94
CA ALA A 261 9.61 -18.41 -4.37
C ALA A 261 10.92 -18.61 -5.13
N THR A 262 11.95 -17.79 -4.84
CA THR A 262 13.31 -18.11 -5.22
C THR A 262 13.58 -19.41 -4.48
N GLY A 263 13.38 -20.53 -5.16
CA GLY A 263 13.79 -21.83 -4.67
C GLY A 263 15.19 -21.61 -4.13
N ALA A 264 15.36 -21.80 -2.82
CA ALA A 264 16.66 -21.75 -2.22
C ALA A 264 17.49 -22.75 -3.04
N VAL A 265 18.35 -22.25 -3.92
CA VAL A 265 19.41 -23.03 -4.51
C VAL A 265 20.26 -23.40 -3.31
N HIS A 266 19.92 -24.56 -2.76
CA HIS A 266 20.56 -25.17 -1.63
C HIS A 266 21.91 -25.68 -2.18
N ASN A 267 22.83 -24.75 -2.39
CA ASN A 267 24.25 -25.07 -2.52
C ASN A 267 24.71 -25.58 -1.15
N GLY A 268 24.47 -26.86 -0.89
CA GLY A 268 25.33 -27.74 -0.10
C GLY A 268 25.86 -27.25 1.25
N GLY A 269 25.11 -26.48 2.02
CA GLY A 269 25.44 -26.16 3.40
C GLY A 269 24.55 -26.96 4.37
N PRO A 270 25.09 -27.93 5.14
CA PRO A 270 24.31 -28.65 6.14
C PRO A 270 23.99 -27.70 7.30
N GLY A 271 22.84 -27.03 7.23
CA GLY A 271 22.46 -26.00 8.19
C GLY A 271 20.96 -25.76 8.18
N THR A 272 20.21 -26.78 8.60
CA THR A 272 18.76 -26.87 8.64
C THR A 272 18.15 -25.84 9.60
N HIS A 273 17.75 -24.67 9.09
CA HIS A 273 16.91 -23.71 9.83
C HIS A 273 15.74 -23.25 8.96
N GLY A 274 14.71 -24.09 8.87
CA GLY A 274 13.38 -23.63 8.47
C GLY A 274 12.76 -22.74 9.56
N PRO A 275 11.75 -21.91 9.23
CA PRO A 275 11.05 -21.11 10.22
C PRO A 275 10.51 -22.04 11.32
N ASN A 276 10.96 -21.81 12.56
CA ASN A 276 10.65 -22.64 13.71
C ASN A 276 9.20 -22.44 14.20
N VAL A 277 8.22 -22.68 13.32
CA VAL A 277 6.80 -22.72 13.70
C VAL A 277 6.61 -23.74 14.83
N GLY A 278 7.38 -24.84 14.82
CA GLY A 278 7.43 -25.81 15.92
C GLY A 278 7.88 -25.24 17.26
N ALA A 279 8.78 -24.24 17.30
CA ALA A 279 9.23 -23.63 18.55
C ALA A 279 8.18 -22.66 19.13
N ILE A 280 7.48 -21.92 18.26
CA ILE A 280 6.41 -21.01 18.68
C ILE A 280 5.20 -21.81 19.19
N VAL A 281 4.77 -22.83 18.44
CA VAL A 281 3.64 -23.70 18.85
C VAL A 281 4.01 -24.55 20.08
N GLY A 282 5.26 -25.03 20.17
CA GLY A 282 5.77 -25.76 21.34
C GLY A 282 5.83 -24.91 22.60
N GLY A 283 6.16 -23.61 22.48
CA GLY A 283 6.17 -22.68 23.60
C GLY A 283 4.78 -22.43 24.18
N VAL A 284 3.76 -22.27 23.32
CA VAL A 284 2.38 -22.01 23.77
C VAL A 284 1.77 -23.25 24.42
N LEU A 285 1.91 -24.43 23.80
CA LEU A 285 1.40 -25.68 24.38
C LEU A 285 2.13 -26.04 25.69
N GLY A 286 3.45 -25.82 25.74
CA GLY A 286 4.24 -25.99 26.96
C GLY A 286 3.86 -25.01 28.07
N GLY A 287 3.60 -23.74 27.73
CA GLY A 287 3.18 -22.71 28.67
C GLY A 287 1.81 -23.00 29.29
N VAL A 288 0.82 -23.38 28.47
CA VAL A 288 -0.52 -23.76 28.96
C VAL A 288 -0.45 -24.99 29.87
N GLY A 289 0.31 -26.01 29.48
CA GLY A 289 0.54 -27.20 30.31
C GLY A 289 1.20 -26.86 31.65
N PHE A 290 2.23 -26.00 31.65
CA PHE A 290 2.94 -25.59 32.86
C PHE A 290 2.04 -24.79 33.82
N ILE A 291 1.20 -23.89 33.32
CA ILE A 291 0.26 -23.11 34.15
C ILE A 291 -0.75 -24.04 34.83
N ILE A 292 -1.29 -25.03 34.13
CA ILE A 292 -2.23 -26.01 34.71
C ILE A 292 -1.56 -26.81 35.83
N ILE A 293 -0.31 -27.28 35.63
CA ILE A 293 0.45 -28.01 36.65
C ILE A 293 0.76 -27.12 37.86
N ALA A 294 1.16 -25.87 37.63
CA ALA A 294 1.45 -24.90 38.70
C ALA A 294 0.22 -24.61 39.57
N LEU A 295 -0.96 -24.46 38.95
CA LEU A 295 -2.22 -24.26 39.66
C LEU A 295 -2.62 -25.50 40.47
N LEU A 296 -2.42 -26.71 39.94
CA LEU A 296 -2.67 -27.96 40.68
C LEU A 296 -1.73 -28.12 41.89
N LEU A 297 -0.45 -27.77 41.74
CA LEU A 297 0.53 -27.78 42.83
C LEU A 297 0.19 -26.75 43.91
N LEU A 298 -0.16 -25.53 43.53
CA LEU A 298 -0.60 -24.48 44.46
C LEU A 298 -1.88 -24.90 45.22
N TRP A 299 -2.82 -25.53 44.53
CA TRP A 299 -4.03 -26.05 45.14
C TRP A 299 -3.72 -27.17 46.14
N TRP A 300 -2.82 -28.09 45.79
CA TRP A 300 -2.41 -29.18 46.67
C TRP A 300 -1.66 -28.68 47.92
N TRP A 301 -0.78 -27.69 47.76
CA TRP A 301 -0.09 -27.05 48.91
C TRP A 301 -1.05 -26.30 49.82
N LYS A 302 -2.02 -25.55 49.27
CA LYS A 302 -3.06 -24.91 50.09
C LYS A 302 -3.91 -25.92 50.85
N ARG A 303 -4.23 -27.06 50.23
CA ARG A 303 -4.97 -28.15 50.88
C ARG A 303 -4.17 -28.74 52.05
N LYS A 304 -2.85 -28.92 51.89
CA LYS A 304 -1.98 -29.45 52.94
C LYS A 304 -1.76 -28.47 54.10
N GLN A 305 -1.61 -27.17 53.83
CA GLN A 305 -1.48 -26.16 54.89
C GLN A 305 -2.69 -26.09 55.82
N ARG A 306 -3.91 -26.27 55.31
CA ARG A 306 -5.13 -26.28 56.14
C ARG A 306 -5.15 -27.43 57.15
N GLN A 307 -4.46 -28.54 56.90
CA GLN A 307 -4.37 -29.65 57.85
C GLN A 307 -3.37 -29.37 58.98
N HIS A 308 -2.35 -28.55 58.74
CA HIS A 308 -1.38 -28.18 59.77
C HIS A 308 -1.87 -27.06 60.70
N GLN A 309 -2.79 -26.20 60.25
CA GLN A 309 -3.41 -25.19 61.12
C GLN A 309 -4.43 -25.77 62.12
N MET A 310 -4.90 -27.00 61.91
CA MET A 310 -5.79 -27.70 62.86
C MET A 310 -5.03 -28.35 64.05
N ARG A 311 -3.70 -28.16 64.15
CA ARG A 311 -2.87 -28.63 65.28
C ARG A 311 -2.11 -27.51 65.98
N ALA A 312 -2.59 -26.26 65.90
CA ALA A 312 -2.12 -25.23 66.82
C ALA A 312 -2.84 -25.43 68.17
N PRO A 313 -2.13 -25.77 69.26
CA PRO A 313 -2.74 -25.87 70.59
C PRO A 313 -3.29 -24.50 70.97
N ARG A 314 -4.58 -24.46 71.35
CA ARG A 314 -5.20 -23.29 71.97
C ARG A 314 -4.38 -22.92 73.20
N GLN A 315 -3.60 -21.86 73.08
CA GLN A 315 -2.98 -21.22 74.24
C GLN A 315 -4.08 -20.39 74.88
N ILE A 316 -4.53 -20.88 76.04
CA ILE A 316 -5.39 -20.21 77.00
C ILE A 316 -4.65 -18.92 77.38
N TRP A 317 -5.16 -17.78 76.92
CA TRP A 317 -4.82 -16.48 77.50
C TRP A 317 -5.85 -16.21 78.58
N LEU A 318 -5.40 -16.41 79.82
CA LEU A 318 -6.05 -16.00 81.06
C LEU A 318 -5.91 -14.50 81.27
N GLU A 319 -6.95 -13.92 81.89
CA GLU A 319 -7.08 -12.54 82.37
C GLU A 319 -5.82 -11.86 82.92
N ALA A 320 -5.76 -10.54 82.70
CA ALA A 320 -5.48 -9.61 83.77
C ALA A 320 -6.39 -8.37 83.58
N ASP A 321 -7.41 -8.31 84.42
CA ASP A 321 -8.16 -7.11 84.78
C ASP A 321 -7.20 -6.03 85.31
N ASP A 322 -7.53 -4.76 85.08
CA ASP A 322 -7.46 -3.73 86.13
C ASP A 322 -8.21 -2.47 85.69
N ASP A 323 -9.00 -1.98 86.64
CA ASP A 323 -10.09 -1.03 86.57
C ASP A 323 -9.68 0.45 86.55
N ALA A 324 -10.59 1.31 86.06
CA ALA A 324 -10.93 2.67 86.54
C ALA A 324 -11.70 3.38 85.42
N GLU A 325 -13.03 3.31 85.37
CA GLU A 325 -14.01 4.06 86.18
C GLU A 325 -13.99 5.59 85.96
N GLN A 326 -15.18 6.07 85.57
CA GLN A 326 -15.80 7.37 85.88
C GLN A 326 -16.10 8.35 84.73
N THR A 327 -17.35 8.20 84.26
CA THR A 327 -18.43 9.21 84.30
C THR A 327 -18.42 10.37 83.30
N GLY A 328 -19.63 10.71 82.84
CA GLY A 328 -19.98 12.12 82.65
C GLY A 328 -20.39 12.54 81.24
N GLU A 329 -21.52 12.00 80.77
CA GLU A 329 -22.65 12.79 80.25
C GLU A 329 -22.40 14.28 79.90
N ARG A 330 -22.44 14.65 78.61
CA ARG A 330 -23.07 15.92 78.18
C ARG A 330 -23.34 16.05 76.68
N ARG A 331 -24.65 16.03 76.42
CA ARG A 331 -25.45 16.68 75.37
C ARG A 331 -25.03 18.14 75.07
N ARG A 332 -24.96 18.51 73.77
CA ARG A 332 -25.25 19.83 73.08
C ARG A 332 -24.36 19.95 71.82
N SER A 333 -24.89 19.99 70.59
CA SER A 333 -25.71 20.99 69.86
C SER A 333 -24.92 22.11 69.18
N ASN A 334 -25.21 22.28 67.87
CA ASN A 334 -25.05 23.48 67.01
C ASN A 334 -23.61 23.70 66.46
N PHE A 335 -23.37 24.03 65.20
CA PHE A 335 -23.93 25.06 64.30
C PHE A 335 -23.59 24.66 62.83
N VAL A 336 -24.49 24.60 61.83
CA VAL A 336 -25.00 25.68 60.91
C VAL A 336 -23.83 26.36 60.14
N ALA A 337 -23.79 26.61 58.83
CA ALA A 337 -24.71 26.75 57.68
C ALA A 337 -23.94 26.34 56.38
N GLY A 338 -24.48 26.20 55.18
CA GLY A 338 -25.79 26.56 54.66
C GLY A 338 -25.96 26.03 53.24
N SER A 339 -27.20 25.65 52.98
CA SER A 339 -27.85 25.47 51.69
C SER A 339 -27.77 26.73 50.82
N ASN A 340 -27.80 26.55 49.50
CA ASN A 340 -28.73 27.30 48.65
C ASN A 340 -29.21 26.41 47.50
N SER A 341 -30.47 25.98 47.67
CA SER A 341 -31.33 25.37 46.68
C SER A 341 -31.94 26.44 45.76
N ALA A 342 -32.59 25.93 44.72
CA ALA A 342 -33.73 26.51 44.01
C ALA A 342 -33.37 27.52 42.91
N SER A 343 -33.51 27.14 41.64
CA SER A 343 -34.79 27.04 40.90
C SER A 343 -35.37 28.41 40.59
N THR A 344 -35.40 28.78 39.31
CA THR A 344 -36.51 29.58 38.77
C THR A 344 -36.75 29.18 37.32
N THR A 345 -37.84 28.46 37.16
CA THR A 345 -38.67 28.27 35.97
C THR A 345 -39.27 29.61 35.51
N GLY A 346 -39.57 29.73 34.21
CA GLY A 346 -40.49 30.74 33.67
C GLY A 346 -39.89 31.50 32.49
N LEU A 347 -40.13 31.05 31.25
CA LEU A 347 -41.29 31.37 30.40
C LEU A 347 -41.22 32.75 29.72
N THR A 348 -41.48 32.68 28.41
CA THR A 348 -42.08 33.70 27.53
C THR A 348 -41.28 34.94 27.13
N GLY A 349 -41.07 35.08 25.82
CA GLY A 349 -40.65 36.32 25.18
C GLY A 349 -40.46 36.15 23.68
N GLN A 350 -41.56 36.29 22.93
CA GLN A 350 -41.57 36.48 21.47
C GLN A 350 -40.69 37.68 21.05
N GLN A 351 -40.01 37.61 19.90
CA GLN A 351 -39.98 38.61 18.80
C GLN A 351 -39.38 37.91 17.55
N LEU A 352 -40.15 37.60 16.51
CA LEU A 352 -40.42 38.45 15.34
C LEU A 352 -39.18 39.17 14.81
N TRP A 353 -38.53 38.59 13.79
CA TRP A 353 -38.13 39.38 12.63
C TRP A 353 -38.16 38.59 11.31
N ASN A 354 -38.82 39.25 10.37
CA ASN A 354 -39.16 38.87 9.03
C ASN A 354 -38.30 39.77 8.12
N SER A 355 -37.64 39.25 7.10
CA SER A 355 -37.02 40.07 6.05
C SER A 355 -36.92 39.27 4.76
N ASN A 356 -38.01 39.31 4.00
CA ASN A 356 -38.00 39.12 2.56
C ASN A 356 -37.21 40.27 1.91
N GLY A 357 -36.37 39.93 0.93
CA GLY A 357 -35.63 40.90 0.11
C GLY A 357 -35.32 40.32 -1.26
N SER A 358 -36.36 40.15 -2.08
CA SER A 358 -36.25 39.86 -3.50
C SER A 358 -36.10 41.17 -4.27
N GLY A 359 -34.97 41.37 -4.94
CA GLY A 359 -34.75 42.46 -5.89
C GLY A 359 -34.19 41.91 -7.20
N PRO A 360 -34.84 42.14 -8.35
CA PRO A 360 -34.28 41.82 -9.65
C PRO A 360 -33.51 43.03 -10.19
N SER A 361 -32.29 42.82 -10.69
CA SER A 361 -31.60 43.80 -11.55
C SER A 361 -31.36 43.20 -12.92
N ARG A 362 -32.10 43.77 -13.89
CA ARG A 362 -31.72 43.86 -15.30
C ARG A 362 -30.78 45.06 -15.42
N ASP A 363 -29.68 44.97 -16.18
CA ASP A 363 -29.58 45.63 -17.49
C ASP A 363 -28.21 45.46 -18.18
N SER A 364 -28.28 45.39 -19.52
CA SER A 364 -27.28 45.75 -20.55
C SER A 364 -25.87 45.12 -20.50
N GLY A 365 -25.29 44.53 -21.55
CA GLY A 365 -25.49 44.72 -22.99
C GLY A 365 -24.17 45.20 -23.61
N TRP A 366 -23.41 44.30 -24.26
CA TRP A 366 -22.35 44.67 -25.21
C TRP A 366 -22.33 43.70 -26.41
N ARG A 367 -22.42 44.30 -27.60
CA ARG A 367 -22.24 43.70 -28.92
C ARG A 367 -20.76 43.60 -29.26
N SER A 368 -20.39 42.56 -30.02
CA SER A 368 -19.58 42.55 -31.26
C SER A 368 -19.13 41.09 -31.50
N SER A 369 -19.63 40.41 -32.54
CA SER A 369 -19.03 40.29 -33.88
C SER A 369 -17.67 39.60 -33.85
N ASP A 370 -17.58 38.33 -34.27
CA ASP A 370 -16.87 38.00 -35.50
C ASP A 370 -17.06 36.55 -35.96
N SER A 371 -17.09 36.44 -37.28
CA SER A 371 -17.15 35.24 -38.11
C SER A 371 -15.85 34.42 -38.07
N GLY A 372 -15.98 33.09 -38.07
CA GLY A 372 -14.84 32.20 -38.26
C GLY A 372 -15.29 30.74 -38.42
N THR A 373 -15.70 30.39 -39.65
CA THR A 373 -15.98 29.01 -40.06
C THR A 373 -14.67 28.25 -40.21
N THR A 374 -14.40 27.29 -39.34
CA THR A 374 -13.45 26.21 -39.61
C THR A 374 -13.96 24.91 -39.01
N THR A 375 -14.10 23.92 -39.90
CA THR A 375 -14.36 22.49 -39.67
C THR A 375 -13.47 21.88 -38.58
N PRO A 376 -13.97 20.98 -37.71
CA PRO A 376 -13.10 20.18 -36.88
C PRO A 376 -12.78 18.85 -37.57
N ASP A 377 -11.49 18.68 -37.91
CA ASP A 377 -10.84 17.39 -38.11
C ASP A 377 -10.87 16.56 -36.80
N PRO A 378 -10.82 15.22 -36.88
CA PRO A 378 -10.92 14.34 -35.73
C PRO A 378 -9.67 14.39 -34.84
N PHE A 379 -9.88 14.77 -33.58
CA PHE A 379 -8.87 14.79 -32.51
C PHE A 379 -8.43 13.36 -32.13
N ILE A 380 -7.13 13.09 -32.30
CA ILE A 380 -6.42 11.96 -31.68
C ILE A 380 -5.95 12.43 -30.30
N LEU A 381 -6.51 11.86 -29.23
CA LEU A 381 -6.10 12.09 -27.85
C LEU A 381 -4.81 11.30 -27.55
N GLY A 382 -3.67 12.01 -27.59
CA GLY A 382 -2.41 11.56 -27.02
C GLY A 382 -2.36 11.89 -25.53
N VAL A 383 -2.20 10.85 -24.71
CA VAL A 383 -1.88 10.97 -23.28
C VAL A 383 -0.46 11.54 -23.17
N HIS A 384 -0.34 12.81 -22.80
CA HIS A 384 0.95 13.44 -22.48
C HIS A 384 1.08 13.62 -20.97
N PRO A 385 2.04 12.97 -20.28
CA PRO A 385 2.41 13.37 -18.94
C PRO A 385 3.22 14.69 -18.98
N PRO A 386 3.12 15.55 -17.95
CA PRO A 386 3.84 16.81 -17.92
C PRO A 386 5.36 16.58 -17.79
N THR A 387 6.10 17.03 -18.80
CA THR A 387 7.57 17.06 -18.81
C THR A 387 8.08 18.18 -17.92
N SER A 388 8.74 17.84 -16.81
CA SER A 388 9.69 18.72 -16.13
C SER A 388 11.07 18.53 -16.76
N ASN A 389 11.45 19.46 -17.65
CA ASN A 389 12.82 19.58 -18.13
C ASN A 389 13.68 20.18 -17.02
N ASN A 390 14.57 19.38 -16.43
CA ASN A 390 15.80 19.89 -15.85
C ASN A 390 16.92 18.87 -16.09
N SER A 391 17.80 19.21 -17.02
CA SER A 391 18.97 18.44 -17.40
C SER A 391 20.13 18.78 -16.46
N SER A 392 20.59 17.80 -15.68
CA SER A 392 21.94 17.80 -15.11
C SER A 392 22.41 16.35 -14.95
N ARG A 393 23.39 16.02 -15.79
CA ARG A 393 24.14 14.76 -15.86
C ARG A 393 25.07 14.65 -14.65
N GLY A 394 25.16 13.47 -14.05
CA GLY A 394 26.17 13.15 -13.05
C GLY A 394 26.08 11.68 -12.61
N ASP A 395 26.79 10.81 -13.31
CA ASP A 395 27.15 9.45 -12.87
C ASP A 395 27.98 9.52 -11.58
N ILE A 396 27.62 8.75 -10.55
CA ILE A 396 28.58 8.31 -9.53
C ILE A 396 28.33 6.84 -9.19
N THR A 397 29.36 6.06 -9.48
CA THR A 397 29.57 4.66 -9.14
C THR A 397 29.96 4.47 -7.68
N SER A 398 29.65 3.27 -7.20
CA SER A 398 30.04 2.60 -5.96
C SER A 398 31.32 3.06 -5.24
N SER A 399 31.24 3.13 -3.91
CA SER A 399 32.39 2.89 -3.03
C SER A 399 32.01 2.02 -1.83
N THR A 400 32.48 0.77 -1.88
CA THR A 400 32.65 -0.16 -0.77
C THR A 400 33.77 0.30 0.18
N LEU A 401 33.51 0.35 1.49
CA LEU A 401 34.55 0.29 2.53
C LEU A 401 34.04 -0.52 3.73
N SER A 402 34.68 -1.68 3.97
CA SER A 402 34.76 -2.32 5.29
C SER A 402 35.95 -1.71 6.06
N PRO A 403 35.94 -1.69 7.41
CA PRO A 403 36.59 -2.80 8.11
C PRO A 403 35.98 -3.23 9.46
N THR A 404 36.23 -4.50 9.77
CA THR A 404 36.34 -5.22 11.06
C THR A 404 36.41 -4.42 12.37
N SER A 405 35.61 -4.80 13.38
CA SER A 405 36.13 -5.41 14.64
C SER A 405 35.02 -5.90 15.57
N THR A 406 35.33 -6.98 16.28
CA THR A 406 34.55 -7.66 17.34
C THR A 406 34.73 -6.98 18.70
N ARG A 407 33.66 -6.71 19.48
CA ARG A 407 33.58 -6.96 20.94
C ARG A 407 32.27 -6.52 21.63
N ARG A 408 31.74 -7.48 22.42
CA ARG A 408 31.08 -7.48 23.74
C ARG A 408 30.18 -6.30 24.20
N LYS A 409 28.99 -6.70 24.67
CA LYS A 409 27.96 -5.98 25.45
C LYS A 409 28.51 -5.19 26.65
N GLY A 410 28.04 -3.94 26.81
CA GLY A 410 28.09 -3.11 28.02
C GLY A 410 26.86 -2.18 28.09
N PRO A 411 26.46 -1.70 29.28
CA PRO A 411 25.13 -1.13 29.53
C PRO A 411 24.97 0.36 29.14
N LEU A 412 23.69 0.74 28.99
CA LEU A 412 23.13 1.98 28.44
C LEU A 412 23.74 3.31 28.93
N ARG A 413 23.92 4.24 27.99
CA ARG A 413 24.11 5.69 28.22
C ARG A 413 22.92 6.46 27.61
N PRO A 414 22.43 7.56 28.22
CA PRO A 414 21.27 8.30 27.71
C PRO A 414 21.60 9.07 26.42
N PRO A 415 20.62 9.34 25.53
CA PRO A 415 20.87 10.02 24.27
C PRO A 415 21.07 11.53 24.48
N GLU A 416 22.11 12.07 23.85
CA GLU A 416 22.29 13.52 23.70
C GLU A 416 21.31 14.09 22.66
N PRO A 417 20.81 15.32 22.84
CA PRO A 417 19.91 15.97 21.88
C PRO A 417 20.67 16.36 20.60
N SER A 418 20.11 16.00 19.45
CA SER A 418 20.63 16.40 18.13
C SER A 418 20.54 17.91 17.92
N PRO A 419 21.53 18.54 17.26
CA PRO A 419 21.54 19.97 17.01
C PRO A 419 20.40 20.39 16.07
N VAL A 420 19.75 21.51 16.42
CA VAL A 420 18.71 22.16 15.62
C VAL A 420 19.35 22.75 14.37
N ILE A 421 18.87 22.33 13.19
CA ILE A 421 19.25 22.91 11.90
C ILE A 421 18.26 24.04 11.60
N ASN A 422 18.73 25.28 11.66
CA ASN A 422 17.98 26.44 11.17
C ASN A 422 18.16 26.55 9.65
N ILE A 423 17.08 26.35 8.89
CA ILE A 423 17.06 26.58 7.44
C ILE A 423 16.59 28.02 7.21
N ILE A 424 17.51 28.89 6.83
CA ILE A 424 17.18 30.22 6.32
C ILE A 424 16.94 30.07 4.82
N GLN A 425 15.68 30.15 4.41
CA GLN A 425 15.29 30.17 3.00
C GLN A 425 15.29 31.62 2.52
N HIS A 426 16.23 31.97 1.63
CA HIS A 426 16.22 33.27 0.97
C HIS A 426 15.09 33.31 -0.06
N GLN A 427 14.07 34.11 0.19
CA GLN A 427 13.13 34.56 -0.83
C GLN A 427 13.75 35.76 -1.54
N ASP A 428 14.50 35.54 -2.60
CA ASP A 428 14.92 36.63 -3.48
C ASP A 428 14.85 36.19 -4.95
N ALA A 429 13.69 36.44 -5.55
CA ALA A 429 13.50 36.41 -6.99
C ALA A 429 12.88 37.75 -7.41
N GLY A 430 13.64 38.82 -7.20
CA GLY A 430 13.40 40.12 -7.82
C GLY A 430 13.93 40.15 -9.26
N THR A 431 13.13 40.71 -10.15
CA THR A 431 13.41 40.89 -11.58
C THR A 431 14.66 41.74 -11.83
N SER A 432 15.59 41.21 -12.63
CA SER A 432 16.81 41.91 -13.01
C SER A 432 16.53 43.00 -14.06
N ARG A 433 16.77 44.25 -13.65
CA ARG A 433 16.90 45.42 -14.53
C ARG A 433 18.31 45.45 -15.12
N PRO A 434 18.51 45.74 -16.41
CA PRO A 434 19.84 45.77 -17.01
C PRO A 434 20.61 46.99 -16.51
N SER A 435 21.75 46.75 -15.85
CA SER A 435 22.72 47.78 -15.48
C SER A 435 24.04 47.47 -16.17
N ASN A 436 24.50 48.42 -16.99
CA ASN A 436 25.80 48.45 -17.64
C ASN A 436 26.90 48.59 -16.59
N ALA A 437 27.57 47.50 -16.25
CA ALA A 437 28.82 47.50 -15.50
C ALA A 437 29.90 46.72 -16.27
N PRO A 438 31.15 47.22 -16.33
CA PRO A 438 32.21 46.65 -17.15
C PRO A 438 32.70 45.28 -16.64
N PRO A 439 33.28 44.44 -17.51
CA PRO A 439 33.57 43.04 -17.21
C PRO A 439 34.68 42.89 -16.16
N ALA A 440 34.40 42.11 -15.11
CA ALA A 440 35.40 41.66 -14.16
C ALA A 440 36.36 40.67 -14.84
N GLN A 441 37.67 40.89 -14.66
CA GLN A 441 38.73 40.06 -15.22
C GLN A 441 38.82 38.72 -14.47
N THR A 442 38.72 37.62 -15.21
CA THR A 442 39.01 36.26 -14.74
C THR A 442 40.52 36.01 -14.88
N ILE A 443 41.19 35.72 -13.77
CA ILE A 443 42.59 35.28 -13.76
C ILE A 443 42.60 33.75 -13.81
N GLU A 444 43.04 33.20 -14.94
CA GLU A 444 43.27 31.76 -15.09
C GLU A 444 44.66 31.38 -14.54
N LEU A 445 44.68 30.41 -13.64
CA LEU A 445 45.91 29.78 -13.17
C LEU A 445 46.24 28.59 -14.09
N PRO A 446 47.50 28.44 -14.53
CA PRO A 446 47.89 27.34 -15.41
C PRO A 446 47.82 25.99 -14.67
N PRO A 447 47.48 24.90 -15.37
CA PRO A 447 47.52 23.57 -14.81
C PRO A 447 48.97 23.17 -14.47
N ALA A 448 49.18 22.75 -13.22
CA ALA A 448 50.45 22.20 -12.79
C ALA A 448 50.72 20.86 -13.50
N TYR A 449 51.85 20.78 -14.19
CA TYR A 449 52.38 19.56 -14.76
C TYR A 449 52.72 18.54 -13.66
N ALA A 450 52.26 17.30 -13.82
CA ALA A 450 52.91 16.13 -13.25
C ALA A 450 53.14 15.11 -14.36
N SER A 451 54.42 14.85 -14.57
CA SER A 451 55.05 14.09 -15.63
C SER A 451 55.28 12.62 -15.24
N LEU A 452 55.35 11.77 -16.27
CA LEU A 452 56.12 10.51 -16.38
C LEU A 452 55.59 9.24 -15.70
N GLY A 453 55.50 8.17 -16.51
CA GLY A 453 55.40 6.79 -16.02
C GLY A 453 54.95 5.77 -17.07
N GLY A 454 55.68 5.66 -18.18
CA GLY A 454 55.40 4.63 -19.19
C GLY A 454 55.88 3.23 -18.77
N ARG A 455 55.15 2.19 -19.18
CA ARG A 455 55.76 0.93 -19.63
C ARG A 455 54.85 0.22 -20.64
N ARG A 456 55.40 0.05 -21.85
CA ARG A 456 54.93 -0.82 -22.93
C ARG A 456 55.33 -2.27 -22.63
N GLU A 457 54.47 -3.22 -23.00
CA GLU A 457 54.83 -4.56 -23.48
C GLU A 457 53.62 -5.10 -24.29
N GLN A 458 53.57 -4.89 -25.61
CA GLN A 458 53.94 -5.82 -26.71
C GLN A 458 53.19 -7.18 -26.74
N GLN A 459 52.17 -7.23 -27.64
CA GLN A 459 51.78 -8.23 -28.68
C GLN A 459 52.48 -9.62 -28.74
N PRO A 460 51.90 -10.70 -29.36
CA PRO A 460 51.29 -10.65 -30.71
C PRO A 460 50.12 -11.62 -31.08
N VAL A 461 49.34 -11.18 -32.08
CA VAL A 461 48.89 -11.84 -33.34
C VAL A 461 48.68 -13.37 -33.40
N GLY A 462 47.46 -13.78 -33.79
CA GLY A 462 47.14 -15.12 -34.32
C GLY A 462 45.89 -15.09 -35.23
N ALA A 463 46.01 -15.70 -36.41
CA ALA A 463 45.22 -15.49 -37.64
C ALA A 463 43.90 -16.32 -37.75
N PRO A 464 43.10 -16.18 -38.83
CA PRO A 464 41.71 -16.65 -38.92
C PRO A 464 41.56 -18.06 -39.53
N GLY A 465 40.68 -18.87 -38.94
CA GLY A 465 40.29 -20.19 -39.42
C GLY A 465 39.06 -20.16 -40.34
N ARG A 466 39.15 -20.88 -41.45
CA ARG A 466 38.22 -20.93 -42.60
C ARG A 466 37.51 -22.31 -42.63
N ARG A 467 36.25 -22.32 -43.16
CA ARG A 467 35.47 -23.44 -43.76
C ARG A 467 34.62 -24.35 -42.83
N PRO A 468 33.63 -25.12 -43.35
CA PRO A 468 32.82 -24.97 -44.59
C PRO A 468 31.29 -25.12 -44.37
N ALA A 469 30.52 -24.75 -45.40
CA ALA A 469 29.10 -25.01 -45.57
C ALA A 469 28.77 -26.50 -45.84
N PRO A 470 27.53 -26.95 -45.55
CA PRO A 470 26.92 -28.08 -46.24
C PRO A 470 25.88 -27.62 -47.28
N LYS A 471 26.00 -28.22 -48.47
CA LYS A 471 24.97 -28.31 -49.52
C LYS A 471 23.91 -29.34 -49.14
N GLY A 472 22.68 -29.10 -49.58
CA GLY A 472 21.59 -30.09 -49.69
C GLY A 472 20.29 -29.39 -50.08
N THR A 473 20.06 -29.03 -51.36
CA THR A 473 19.35 -29.83 -52.39
C THR A 473 18.20 -30.70 -51.89
N GLY A 474 16.97 -30.31 -52.25
CA GLY A 474 16.02 -31.26 -52.87
C GLY A 474 14.54 -31.15 -52.48
N ILE A 475 13.70 -31.07 -53.53
CA ILE A 475 12.33 -31.64 -53.69
C ILE A 475 11.18 -30.71 -53.21
N LEU A 476 10.45 -30.00 -54.10
CA LEU A 476 9.20 -30.37 -54.83
C LEU A 476 8.12 -30.94 -53.87
N ASN A 477 6.84 -30.57 -53.79
CA ASN A 477 5.84 -30.03 -54.72
C ASN A 477 4.57 -29.63 -53.89
N PRO A 478 3.51 -29.06 -54.49
CA PRO A 478 2.36 -28.44 -53.81
C PRO A 478 1.11 -29.33 -53.72
N SER A 479 0.19 -28.99 -52.80
CA SER A 479 -1.24 -29.33 -52.83
C SER A 479 -1.98 -28.38 -51.86
N ASN A 480 -2.75 -27.39 -52.33
CA ASN A 480 -4.19 -27.47 -52.63
C ASN A 480 -5.03 -28.20 -51.58
N GLY A 481 -5.99 -27.48 -50.97
CA GLY A 481 -6.96 -28.03 -50.04
C GLY A 481 -7.88 -26.98 -49.43
N THR A 482 -8.86 -26.53 -50.20
CA THR A 482 -10.11 -25.91 -49.74
C THR A 482 -10.87 -26.81 -48.76
N SER A 483 -11.36 -26.22 -47.67
CA SER A 483 -12.62 -26.56 -46.95
C SER A 483 -13.00 -25.34 -46.12
#